data_AF-A0A1J4S482-F1
#
_entry.id   AF-A0A1J4S482-F1
#
_cell.length_a   1.000
_cell.length_b   1.000
_cell.length_c   1.000
_cell.angle_alpha   90.00
_cell.angle_beta   90.00
_cell.angle_gamma   90.00
#
_symmetry.space_group_name_H-M   'P 1'
#
loop_
_entity.id
_entity.type
_entity.pdbx_description
1 polymer ?
#
loop_
_entity_poly.entity_id
_entity_poly.type
_entity_poly.pdbx_seq_one_letter_code
_entity_poly.pdbx_strand_id
1 'polypeptide(L)'
;MISLLLATSASPALAQSSESEFFKQTGHTVSGEFLTYYRSAPNAELVFGYPITEAFLKNGLTIQYFQRARFELYPSLPDSQRVRLTPLGRELYTPGERLNIFNPFACRYFASTGFSVCYAFLDFFKQSGGVERFGQPISPFEYRNDLIVQYFENARFEWKPWLPDGQRVSVADLGRQYFDQQKEDPNLLPPLPGDGIGRILKLQVRAFVWKAVTLASDQQLVYVIVQDQTLQPVSGAQGSATIRWADGTSGSIPFSTNSSGVGIVPLTFFNQPYGKMVNIEIYVAKDGLSATTTTSFRIWY
;
A
#
# COMPACT_ATOMS: atom_id res chain seq x y z
N MET A 1 53.43 23.49 -9.87
CA MET A 1 52.10 23.40 -9.25
C MET A 1 51.12 22.97 -10.32
N ILE A 2 50.68 21.71 -10.31
CA ILE A 2 49.69 21.19 -11.27
C ILE A 2 48.32 21.31 -10.58
N SER A 3 47.47 22.21 -11.09
CA SER A 3 46.09 22.38 -10.62
C SER A 3 45.23 21.25 -11.16
N LEU A 4 44.66 20.45 -10.25
CA LEU A 4 43.72 19.38 -10.55
C LEU A 4 42.29 19.95 -10.51
N LEU A 5 41.64 20.06 -11.66
CA LEU A 5 40.21 20.40 -11.74
C LEU A 5 39.37 19.16 -11.42
N LEU A 6 38.63 19.18 -10.31
CA LEU A 6 37.56 18.23 -10.05
C LEU A 6 36.30 18.66 -10.82
N ALA A 7 35.94 17.91 -11.85
CA ALA A 7 34.63 17.99 -12.47
C ALA A 7 33.64 17.14 -11.64
N THR A 8 32.75 17.80 -10.91
CA THR A 8 31.61 17.15 -10.25
C THR A 8 30.53 16.88 -11.29
N SER A 9 30.43 15.64 -11.76
CA SER A 9 29.25 15.19 -12.53
C SER A 9 28.07 15.02 -11.58
N ALA A 10 27.19 16.02 -11.54
CA ALA A 10 25.86 15.86 -10.96
C ALA A 10 25.01 15.03 -11.94
N SER A 11 24.88 13.74 -11.68
CA SER A 11 23.90 12.91 -12.38
C SER A 11 22.50 13.37 -11.98
N PRO A 12 21.62 13.76 -12.92
CA PRO A 12 20.22 13.97 -12.59
C PRO A 12 19.62 12.62 -12.19
N ALA A 13 19.21 12.49 -10.93
CA ALA A 13 18.37 11.41 -10.49
C ALA A 13 17.01 11.56 -11.20
N LEU A 14 16.81 10.82 -12.29
CA LEU A 14 15.49 10.65 -12.88
C LEU A 14 14.63 9.93 -11.85
N ALA A 15 13.71 10.66 -11.22
CA ALA A 15 12.60 10.08 -10.49
C ALA A 15 11.74 9.32 -11.51
N GLN A 16 12.07 8.05 -11.72
CA GLN A 16 11.30 7.16 -12.58
C GLN A 16 9.93 7.03 -11.92
N SER A 17 8.92 7.62 -12.53
CA SER A 17 7.53 7.39 -12.14
C SER A 17 7.33 5.88 -12.19
N SER A 18 7.14 5.26 -11.02
CA SER A 18 6.91 3.83 -10.95
C SER A 18 5.65 3.51 -11.75
N GLU A 19 5.80 2.63 -12.74
CA GLU A 19 4.69 2.16 -13.57
C GLU A 19 3.58 1.60 -12.67
N SER A 20 2.32 1.88 -13.01
CA SER A 20 1.16 1.44 -12.24
C SER A 20 0.09 0.85 -13.15
N GLU A 21 -0.68 -0.10 -12.63
CA GLU A 21 -1.79 -0.75 -13.32
C GLU A 21 -3.00 -0.82 -12.40
N PHE A 22 -4.14 -0.31 -12.89
CA PHE A 22 -5.43 -0.34 -12.22
C PHE A 22 -6.23 -1.58 -12.62
N PHE A 23 -6.72 -2.32 -11.62
CA PHE A 23 -7.50 -3.54 -11.80
C PHE A 23 -8.98 -3.24 -11.60
N LYS A 24 -9.70 -2.98 -12.70
CA LYS A 24 -11.15 -2.67 -12.68
C LYS A 24 -12.02 -3.70 -11.96
N GLN A 25 -11.55 -4.94 -11.89
CA GLN A 25 -12.24 -6.07 -11.25
C GLN A 25 -12.39 -5.88 -9.75
N THR A 26 -11.43 -5.21 -9.11
CA THR A 26 -11.42 -4.99 -7.66
C THR A 26 -11.27 -3.51 -7.27
N GLY A 27 -10.96 -2.64 -8.23
CA GLY A 27 -10.75 -1.21 -8.00
C GLY A 27 -9.37 -0.87 -7.42
N HIS A 28 -8.48 -1.84 -7.27
CA HIS A 28 -7.16 -1.64 -6.67
C HIS A 28 -6.06 -1.40 -7.70
N THR A 29 -4.95 -0.82 -7.25
CA THR A 29 -3.78 -0.54 -8.09
C THR A 29 -2.56 -1.36 -7.65
N VAL A 30 -1.76 -1.80 -8.61
CA VAL A 30 -0.44 -2.40 -8.36
C VAL A 30 0.59 -1.53 -9.05
N SER A 31 1.72 -1.22 -8.41
CA SER A 31 2.75 -0.38 -9.02
C SER A 31 4.17 -0.81 -8.68
N GLY A 32 5.13 -0.29 -9.42
CA GLY A 32 6.56 -0.47 -9.18
C GLY A 32 6.98 -1.94 -9.20
N GLU A 33 7.84 -2.32 -8.25
CA GLU A 33 8.40 -3.67 -8.18
C GLU A 33 7.34 -4.78 -8.03
N PHE A 34 6.22 -4.50 -7.35
CA PHE A 34 5.09 -5.44 -7.27
C PHE A 34 4.42 -5.64 -8.62
N LEU A 35 4.27 -4.59 -9.43
CA LEU A 35 3.71 -4.71 -10.77
C LEU A 35 4.66 -5.48 -11.70
N THR A 36 5.96 -5.19 -11.63
CA THR A 36 6.99 -5.94 -12.37
C THR A 36 6.95 -7.43 -11.99
N TYR A 37 6.88 -7.73 -10.69
CA TYR A 37 6.81 -9.11 -10.21
C TYR A 37 5.51 -9.79 -10.64
N TYR A 38 4.37 -9.11 -10.53
CA TYR A 38 3.07 -9.63 -10.96
C TYR A 38 3.11 -10.02 -12.45
N ARG A 39 3.57 -9.12 -13.32
CA ARG A 39 3.66 -9.34 -14.77
C ARG A 39 4.71 -10.38 -15.18
N SER A 40 5.68 -10.67 -14.30
CA SER A 40 6.68 -11.71 -14.57
C SER A 40 6.11 -13.13 -14.51
N ALA A 41 4.93 -13.33 -13.92
CA ALA A 41 4.29 -14.63 -13.86
C ALA A 41 3.46 -14.92 -15.13
N PRO A 42 3.63 -16.09 -15.75
CA PRO A 42 2.69 -16.57 -16.77
C PRO A 42 1.29 -16.64 -16.18
N ASN A 43 0.30 -16.08 -16.87
CA ASN A 43 -1.10 -16.04 -16.41
C ASN A 43 -1.24 -15.49 -14.98
N ALA A 44 -0.61 -14.35 -14.69
CA ALA A 44 -0.59 -13.74 -13.35
C ALA A 44 -1.95 -13.70 -12.64
N GLU A 45 -3.03 -13.44 -13.37
CA GLU A 45 -4.41 -13.46 -12.83
C GLU A 45 -4.83 -14.85 -12.31
N LEU A 46 -4.41 -15.94 -12.95
CA LEU A 46 -4.67 -17.30 -12.48
C LEU A 46 -3.78 -17.67 -11.28
N VAL A 47 -2.54 -17.16 -11.25
CA VAL A 47 -1.55 -17.50 -10.22
C VAL A 47 -1.77 -16.71 -8.93
N PHE A 48 -1.90 -15.39 -9.03
CA PHE A 48 -1.99 -14.47 -7.90
C PHE A 48 -3.41 -13.93 -7.68
N GLY A 49 -4.24 -13.91 -8.74
CA GLY A 49 -5.53 -13.24 -8.70
C GLY A 49 -5.40 -11.73 -8.68
N TYR A 50 -6.53 -11.05 -8.52
CA TYR A 50 -6.55 -9.59 -8.48
C TYR A 50 -6.06 -9.05 -7.13
N PRO A 51 -5.47 -7.83 -7.09
CA PRO A 51 -5.20 -7.15 -5.83
C PRO A 51 -6.48 -6.97 -5.02
N ILE A 52 -6.41 -7.16 -3.70
CA ILE A 52 -7.50 -6.96 -2.75
C ILE A 52 -7.19 -5.89 -1.69
N THR A 53 -6.00 -5.29 -1.77
CA THR A 53 -5.58 -4.11 -1.01
C THR A 53 -4.71 -3.23 -1.90
N GLU A 54 -4.49 -1.99 -1.50
CA GLU A 54 -3.31 -1.24 -1.94
C GLU A 54 -2.03 -1.79 -1.27
N ALA A 55 -0.86 -1.34 -1.71
CA ALA A 55 0.39 -1.61 -1.01
C ALA A 55 0.50 -0.74 0.26
N PHE A 56 0.85 -1.36 1.40
CA PHE A 56 0.97 -0.66 2.68
C PHE A 56 2.17 -1.16 3.50
N LEU A 57 2.63 -0.36 4.46
CA LEU A 57 3.78 -0.72 5.32
C LEU A 57 3.31 -1.54 6.52
N LYS A 58 3.96 -2.68 6.75
CA LYS A 58 3.77 -3.52 7.96
C LYS A 58 5.11 -4.09 8.40
N ASN A 59 5.45 -3.88 9.67
CA ASN A 59 6.70 -4.38 10.28
C ASN A 59 7.97 -4.04 9.48
N GLY A 60 8.02 -2.85 8.87
CA GLY A 60 9.17 -2.39 8.06
C GLY A 60 9.22 -2.95 6.64
N LEU A 61 8.23 -3.73 6.20
CA LEU A 61 8.10 -4.23 4.83
C LEU A 61 6.90 -3.59 4.14
N THR A 62 7.04 -3.21 2.88
CA THR A 62 5.89 -2.90 2.04
C THR A 62 5.25 -4.21 1.64
N ILE A 63 3.93 -4.32 1.81
CA ILE A 63 3.17 -5.54 1.52
C ILE A 63 1.91 -5.21 0.72
N GLN A 64 1.47 -6.14 -0.11
CA GLN A 64 0.20 -6.06 -0.81
C GLN A 64 -0.46 -7.43 -0.88
N TYR A 65 -1.76 -7.47 -0.60
CA TYR A 65 -2.55 -8.68 -0.70
C TYR A 65 -3.23 -8.77 -2.07
N PHE A 66 -3.21 -9.98 -2.61
CA PHE A 66 -3.96 -10.41 -3.78
C PHE A 66 -4.94 -11.50 -3.36
N GLN A 67 -5.88 -11.87 -4.22
CA GLN A 67 -6.83 -12.95 -3.90
C GLN A 67 -6.11 -14.24 -3.47
N ARG A 68 -5.02 -14.61 -4.15
CA ARG A 68 -4.34 -15.91 -3.99
C ARG A 68 -2.93 -15.81 -3.40
N ALA A 69 -2.40 -14.61 -3.24
CA ALA A 69 -1.02 -14.38 -2.83
C ALA A 69 -0.88 -13.15 -1.93
N ARG A 70 0.25 -13.05 -1.24
CA ARG A 70 0.67 -11.86 -0.51
C ARG A 70 2.12 -11.57 -0.90
N PHE A 71 2.35 -10.36 -1.42
CA PHE A 71 3.67 -9.91 -1.83
C PHE A 71 4.31 -9.12 -0.70
N GLU A 72 5.61 -9.30 -0.55
CA GLU A 72 6.45 -8.60 0.42
C GLU A 72 7.66 -8.01 -0.30
N LEU A 73 7.97 -6.75 -0.03
CA LEU A 73 9.14 -6.07 -0.57
C LEU A 73 10.23 -5.99 0.49
N TYR A 74 11.41 -6.55 0.17
CA TYR A 74 12.60 -6.56 1.00
C TYR A 74 13.68 -5.61 0.41
N PRO A 75 13.74 -4.34 0.84
CA PRO A 75 14.56 -3.31 0.17
C PRO A 75 16.06 -3.57 0.25
N SER A 76 16.50 -4.32 1.26
CA SER A 76 17.91 -4.67 1.48
C SER A 76 18.44 -5.75 0.53
N LEU A 77 17.56 -6.40 -0.24
CA LEU A 77 17.97 -7.40 -1.22
C LEU A 77 18.32 -6.77 -2.58
N PRO A 78 19.07 -7.48 -3.44
CA PRO A 78 19.27 -7.07 -4.83
C PRO A 78 17.94 -6.90 -5.54
N ASP A 79 17.83 -5.91 -6.43
CA ASP A 79 16.60 -5.49 -7.11
C ASP A 79 15.76 -6.67 -7.65
N SER A 80 16.38 -7.65 -8.29
CA SER A 80 15.68 -8.81 -8.86
C SER A 80 15.12 -9.81 -7.84
N GLN A 81 15.43 -9.65 -6.56
CA GLN A 81 15.08 -10.57 -5.47
C GLN A 81 14.28 -9.90 -4.34
N ARG A 82 13.96 -8.62 -4.48
CA ARG A 82 13.30 -7.84 -3.41
C ARG A 82 11.86 -8.27 -3.18
N VAL A 83 11.13 -8.62 -4.23
CA VAL A 83 9.75 -9.09 -4.10
C VAL A 83 9.72 -10.59 -3.81
N ARG A 84 9.08 -10.97 -2.72
CA ARG A 84 8.88 -12.36 -2.32
C ARG A 84 7.42 -12.64 -1.99
N LEU A 85 7.03 -13.91 -2.14
CA LEU A 85 5.74 -14.40 -1.71
C LEU A 85 5.81 -14.82 -0.25
N THR A 86 4.79 -14.47 0.53
CA THR A 86 4.51 -15.23 1.76
C THR A 86 4.16 -16.67 1.37
N PRO A 87 4.71 -17.69 2.04
CA PRO A 87 4.43 -19.10 1.73
C PRO A 87 3.05 -19.52 2.24
N LEU A 88 1.99 -18.95 1.65
CA LEU A 88 0.61 -19.07 2.14
C LEU A 88 0.11 -20.52 2.18
N GLY A 89 0.58 -21.36 1.26
CA GLY A 89 0.25 -22.77 1.29
C GLY A 89 0.78 -23.45 2.54
N ARG A 90 2.03 -23.15 2.95
CA ARG A 90 2.61 -23.62 4.22
C ARG A 90 1.90 -23.02 5.44
N GLU A 91 1.63 -21.71 5.43
CA GLU A 91 1.01 -21.01 6.56
C GLU A 91 -0.42 -21.49 6.85
N LEU A 92 -1.16 -21.90 5.82
CA LEU A 92 -2.57 -22.30 5.91
C LEU A 92 -2.78 -23.81 5.80
N TYR A 93 -1.72 -24.60 5.68
CA TYR A 93 -1.85 -26.04 5.52
C TYR A 93 -2.32 -26.69 6.82
N THR A 94 -3.37 -27.49 6.69
CA THR A 94 -3.75 -28.50 7.67
C THR A 94 -3.86 -29.83 6.91
N PRO A 95 -3.55 -31.00 7.52
CA PRO A 95 -3.69 -32.30 6.84
C PRO A 95 -5.14 -32.73 6.63
N GLY A 96 -5.45 -33.25 5.43
CA GLY A 96 -6.80 -33.60 4.99
C GLY A 96 -7.01 -35.09 4.79
N GLU A 97 -8.14 -35.46 4.18
CA GLU A 97 -8.36 -36.84 3.74
C GLU A 97 -7.42 -37.15 2.59
N ARG A 98 -6.44 -38.02 2.81
CA ARG A 98 -5.44 -38.36 1.81
C ARG A 98 -6.03 -39.21 0.69
N LEU A 99 -5.75 -38.81 -0.55
CA LEU A 99 -6.00 -39.58 -1.75
C LEU A 99 -4.70 -40.22 -2.24
N ASN A 100 -4.77 -41.49 -2.62
CA ASN A 100 -3.63 -42.20 -3.22
C ASN A 100 -3.71 -42.11 -4.75
N ILE A 101 -3.26 -40.98 -5.30
CA ILE A 101 -3.20 -40.76 -6.75
C ILE A 101 -1.74 -40.89 -7.18
N PHE A 102 -1.44 -41.94 -7.95
CA PHE A 102 -0.14 -42.14 -8.54
C PHE A 102 -0.25 -42.80 -9.92
N ASN A 103 0.48 -42.24 -10.88
CA ASN A 103 0.65 -42.81 -12.19
C ASN A 103 2.09 -42.54 -12.66
N PRO A 104 2.89 -43.59 -12.93
CA PRO A 104 4.31 -43.42 -13.25
C PRO A 104 4.56 -42.66 -14.56
N PHE A 105 3.57 -42.57 -15.45
CA PHE A 105 3.68 -41.87 -16.73
C PHE A 105 3.10 -40.44 -16.71
N ALA A 106 2.27 -40.11 -15.71
CA ALA A 106 1.57 -38.83 -15.62
C ALA A 106 1.92 -38.03 -14.35
N CYS A 107 2.92 -38.45 -13.59
CA CYS A 107 3.37 -37.80 -12.37
C CYS A 107 4.84 -37.35 -12.47
N ARG A 108 5.16 -36.24 -11.81
CA ARG A 108 6.52 -35.84 -11.48
C ARG A 108 6.73 -36.02 -9.98
N TYR A 109 7.74 -36.81 -9.62
CA TYR A 109 8.17 -37.00 -8.24
C TYR A 109 9.14 -35.90 -7.81
N PHE A 110 8.95 -35.37 -6.60
CA PHE A 110 9.80 -34.36 -5.99
C PHE A 110 10.55 -34.98 -4.81
N ALA A 111 11.80 -35.39 -5.05
CA ALA A 111 12.60 -36.13 -4.08
C ALA A 111 12.86 -35.38 -2.76
N SER A 112 12.88 -34.04 -2.81
CA SER A 112 13.06 -33.17 -1.63
C SER A 112 11.91 -33.26 -0.64
N THR A 113 10.69 -33.50 -1.10
CA THR A 113 9.49 -33.53 -0.24
C THR A 113 8.80 -34.89 -0.20
N GLY A 114 9.16 -35.81 -1.09
CA GLY A 114 8.56 -37.13 -1.18
C GLY A 114 7.17 -37.15 -1.82
N PHE A 115 6.71 -36.02 -2.38
CA PHE A 115 5.39 -35.90 -3.00
C PHE A 115 5.47 -35.93 -4.53
N SER A 116 4.37 -36.36 -5.14
CA SER A 116 4.19 -36.35 -6.59
C SER A 116 3.13 -35.33 -6.98
N VAL A 117 3.36 -34.64 -8.10
CA VAL A 117 2.36 -33.79 -8.76
C VAL A 117 1.99 -34.48 -10.06
N CYS A 118 0.70 -34.67 -10.31
CA CYS A 118 0.20 -35.56 -11.37
C CYS A 118 -0.85 -34.91 -12.27
N TYR A 119 -1.03 -35.44 -13.47
CA TYR A 119 -2.11 -35.10 -14.40
C TYR A 119 -2.27 -33.59 -14.62
N ALA A 120 -3.52 -33.09 -14.61
CA ALA A 120 -3.83 -31.69 -14.83
C ALA A 120 -3.13 -30.74 -13.83
N PHE A 121 -2.84 -31.20 -12.60
CA PHE A 121 -2.07 -30.40 -11.65
C PHE A 121 -0.62 -30.23 -12.11
N LEU A 122 -0.02 -31.28 -12.68
CA LEU A 122 1.33 -31.21 -13.23
C LEU A 122 1.38 -30.31 -14.48
N ASP A 123 0.37 -30.39 -15.34
CA ASP A 123 0.28 -29.56 -16.54
C ASP A 123 0.12 -28.08 -16.17
N PHE A 124 -0.79 -27.78 -15.24
CA PHE A 124 -0.98 -26.43 -14.70
C PHE A 124 0.29 -25.92 -14.01
N PHE A 125 0.94 -26.75 -13.18
CA PHE A 125 2.18 -26.41 -12.50
C PHE A 125 3.27 -25.98 -13.49
N LYS A 126 3.47 -26.74 -14.57
CA LYS A 126 4.48 -26.42 -15.60
C LYS A 126 4.15 -25.12 -16.35
N GLN A 127 2.89 -24.92 -16.71
CA GLN A 127 2.46 -23.77 -17.52
C GLN A 127 2.42 -22.46 -16.71
N SER A 128 2.22 -22.53 -15.40
CA SER A 128 2.03 -21.38 -14.52
C SER A 128 3.28 -21.02 -13.69
N GLY A 129 4.47 -21.46 -14.13
CA GLY A 129 5.77 -21.05 -13.56
C GLY A 129 6.38 -22.01 -12.52
N GLY A 130 5.75 -23.15 -12.25
CA GLY A 130 6.34 -24.26 -11.49
C GLY A 130 6.88 -23.90 -10.11
N VAL A 131 8.07 -24.44 -9.79
CA VAL A 131 8.69 -24.30 -8.46
C VAL A 131 8.96 -22.83 -8.12
N GLU A 132 9.33 -22.01 -9.10
CA GLU A 132 9.62 -20.58 -8.85
C GLU A 132 8.40 -19.80 -8.37
N ARG A 133 7.18 -20.23 -8.75
CA ARG A 133 5.94 -19.57 -8.36
C ARG A 133 5.27 -20.23 -7.17
N PHE A 134 5.11 -21.54 -7.22
CA PHE A 134 4.33 -22.28 -6.23
C PHE A 134 5.18 -22.85 -5.09
N GLY A 135 6.49 -22.96 -5.30
CA GLY A 135 7.37 -23.72 -4.43
C GLY A 135 7.22 -25.22 -4.60
N GLN A 136 7.79 -25.98 -3.67
CA GLN A 136 7.72 -27.44 -3.65
C GLN A 136 6.32 -27.92 -3.21
N PRO A 137 5.85 -29.10 -3.66
CA PRO A 137 4.65 -29.71 -3.10
C PRO A 137 4.91 -30.08 -1.64
N ILE A 138 3.95 -29.78 -0.75
CA ILE A 138 4.06 -30.02 0.70
C ILE A 138 3.01 -31.00 1.23
N SER A 139 2.11 -31.49 0.37
CA SER A 139 1.08 -32.47 0.72
C SER A 139 0.93 -33.55 -0.37
N PRO A 140 0.33 -34.71 -0.02
CA PRO A 140 -0.26 -35.58 -1.03
C PRO A 140 -1.48 -34.90 -1.68
N PHE A 141 -2.10 -35.59 -2.64
CA PHE A 141 -3.46 -35.23 -3.03
C PHE A 141 -4.40 -35.46 -1.84
N GLU A 142 -5.32 -34.53 -1.63
CA GLU A 142 -6.31 -34.60 -0.56
C GLU A 142 -7.71 -34.35 -1.11
N TYR A 143 -8.71 -34.90 -0.43
CA TYR A 143 -10.11 -34.56 -0.65
C TYR A 143 -10.56 -33.56 0.40
N ARG A 144 -11.05 -32.39 -0.02
CA ARG A 144 -11.47 -31.30 0.87
C ARG A 144 -12.57 -30.47 0.22
N ASN A 145 -13.66 -30.23 0.96
CA ASN A 145 -14.77 -29.38 0.51
C ASN A 145 -15.25 -29.75 -0.91
N ASP A 146 -15.44 -31.05 -1.15
CA ASP A 146 -15.83 -31.63 -2.44
C ASP A 146 -14.83 -31.44 -3.60
N LEU A 147 -13.60 -31.02 -3.30
CA LEU A 147 -12.53 -30.80 -4.26
C LEU A 147 -11.36 -31.75 -4.01
N ILE A 148 -10.70 -32.16 -5.10
CA ILE A 148 -9.35 -32.72 -5.02
C ILE A 148 -8.39 -31.55 -4.95
N VAL A 149 -7.52 -31.54 -3.94
CA VAL A 149 -6.56 -30.47 -3.70
C VAL A 149 -5.15 -30.99 -3.47
N GLN A 150 -4.17 -30.11 -3.65
CA GLN A 150 -2.79 -30.35 -3.27
C GLN A 150 -2.16 -29.02 -2.86
N TYR A 151 -1.43 -29.04 -1.75
CA TYR A 151 -0.71 -27.89 -1.24
C TYR A 151 0.72 -27.88 -1.75
N PHE A 152 1.18 -26.67 -2.03
CA PHE A 152 2.55 -26.28 -2.32
C PHE A 152 2.97 -25.24 -1.28
N GLU A 153 4.24 -24.84 -1.26
CA GLU A 153 4.71 -23.85 -0.28
C GLU A 153 3.92 -22.53 -0.36
N ASN A 154 3.66 -22.03 -1.57
CA ASN A 154 3.04 -20.71 -1.77
C ASN A 154 1.55 -20.78 -2.14
N ALA A 155 0.99 -21.97 -2.41
CA ALA A 155 -0.33 -22.10 -3.02
C ALA A 155 -1.04 -23.42 -2.65
N ARG A 156 -2.35 -23.46 -2.88
CA ARG A 156 -3.15 -24.69 -2.93
C ARG A 156 -3.82 -24.78 -4.29
N PHE A 157 -3.63 -25.90 -4.98
CA PHE A 157 -4.36 -26.19 -6.21
C PHE A 157 -5.66 -26.90 -5.89
N GLU A 158 -6.69 -26.56 -6.66
CA GLU A 158 -8.03 -27.10 -6.54
C GLU A 158 -8.51 -27.60 -7.90
N TRP A 159 -8.96 -28.84 -7.95
CA TRP A 159 -9.57 -29.42 -9.14
C TRP A 159 -11.09 -29.22 -9.13
N LYS A 160 -11.61 -28.47 -10.09
CA LYS A 160 -13.02 -28.11 -10.25
C LYS A 160 -13.64 -28.86 -11.43
N PRO A 161 -14.34 -29.99 -11.21
CA PRO A 161 -14.84 -30.86 -12.28
C PRO A 161 -15.77 -30.16 -13.28
N TRP A 162 -16.54 -29.19 -12.78
CA TRP A 162 -17.57 -28.47 -13.54
C TRP A 162 -17.02 -27.42 -14.51
N LEU A 163 -15.72 -27.13 -14.48
CA LEU A 163 -15.09 -26.24 -15.45
C LEU A 163 -14.74 -26.99 -16.75
N PRO A 164 -14.63 -26.26 -17.88
CA PRO A 164 -14.19 -26.85 -19.15
C PRO A 164 -12.84 -27.56 -19.02
N ASP A 165 -12.62 -28.56 -19.88
CA ASP A 165 -11.33 -29.22 -20.02
C ASP A 165 -10.21 -28.18 -20.23
N GLY A 166 -9.07 -28.39 -19.57
CA GLY A 166 -7.96 -27.41 -19.52
C GLY A 166 -8.14 -26.27 -18.51
N GLN A 167 -9.35 -26.02 -17.98
CA GLN A 167 -9.61 -24.97 -16.99
C GLN A 167 -9.96 -25.52 -15.60
N ARG A 168 -9.94 -26.85 -15.43
CA ARG A 168 -10.32 -27.51 -14.18
C ARG A 168 -9.36 -27.30 -13.02
N VAL A 169 -8.17 -26.74 -13.21
CA VAL A 169 -7.24 -26.44 -12.11
C VAL A 169 -7.25 -24.95 -11.82
N SER A 170 -7.48 -24.60 -10.56
CA SER A 170 -7.40 -23.23 -10.07
C SER A 170 -6.56 -23.15 -8.80
N VAL A 171 -5.99 -21.97 -8.54
CA VAL A 171 -5.30 -21.69 -7.29
C VAL A 171 -6.31 -21.11 -6.29
N ALA A 172 -6.32 -21.66 -5.07
CA ALA A 172 -7.20 -21.22 -4.00
C ALA A 172 -6.90 -19.77 -3.59
N ASP A 173 -7.93 -19.05 -3.14
CA ASP A 173 -7.84 -17.64 -2.70
C ASP A 173 -7.22 -17.53 -1.28
N LEU A 174 -6.02 -18.10 -1.12
CA LEU A 174 -5.27 -18.15 0.14
C LEU A 174 -4.84 -16.76 0.62
N GLY A 175 -4.67 -15.80 -0.27
CA GLY A 175 -4.34 -14.41 0.09
C GLY A 175 -5.45 -13.77 0.91
N ARG A 176 -6.70 -13.94 0.48
CA ARG A 176 -7.87 -13.50 1.25
C ARG A 176 -8.00 -14.26 2.57
N GLN A 177 -7.84 -15.58 2.54
CA GLN A 177 -7.93 -16.40 3.76
C GLN A 177 -6.88 -15.99 4.80
N TYR A 178 -5.64 -15.73 4.36
CA TYR A 178 -4.56 -15.31 5.26
C TYR A 178 -4.79 -13.91 5.82
N PHE A 179 -5.29 -12.96 5.00
CA PHE A 179 -5.68 -11.63 5.46
C PHE A 179 -6.66 -11.71 6.65
N ASP A 180 -7.72 -12.52 6.50
CA ASP A 180 -8.72 -12.71 7.54
C ASP A 180 -8.14 -13.44 8.78
N GLN A 181 -7.30 -14.46 8.58
CA GLN A 181 -6.67 -15.21 9.69
C GLN A 181 -5.72 -14.35 10.52
N GLN A 182 -4.95 -13.48 9.86
CA GLN A 182 -4.05 -12.53 10.53
C GLN A 182 -4.79 -11.36 11.19
N LYS A 183 -6.11 -11.27 11.01
CA LYS A 183 -6.95 -10.16 11.50
C LYS A 183 -6.41 -8.81 11.05
N GLU A 184 -6.02 -8.72 9.78
CA GLU A 184 -5.63 -7.45 9.17
C GLU A 184 -6.78 -6.44 9.25
N ASP A 185 -6.45 -5.14 9.22
CA ASP A 185 -7.45 -4.08 9.28
C ASP A 185 -8.42 -4.18 8.08
N PRO A 186 -9.72 -4.44 8.28
CA PRO A 186 -10.68 -4.56 7.19
C PRO A 186 -10.79 -3.31 6.32
N ASN A 187 -10.37 -2.14 6.81
CA ASN A 187 -10.36 -0.89 6.04
C ASN A 187 -9.32 -0.87 4.91
N LEU A 188 -8.46 -1.89 4.82
CA LEU A 188 -7.54 -2.06 3.69
C LEU A 188 -8.20 -2.68 2.46
N LEU A 189 -9.38 -3.31 2.62
CA LEU A 189 -10.11 -4.00 1.54
C LEU A 189 -10.91 -3.08 0.61
N PRO A 190 -11.53 -1.97 1.07
CA PRO A 190 -12.11 -1.01 0.15
C PRO A 190 -11.03 -0.43 -0.77
N PRO A 191 -11.26 -0.39 -2.09
CA PRO A 191 -10.32 0.24 -3.00
C PRO A 191 -10.20 1.73 -2.72
N LEU A 192 -8.97 2.24 -2.74
CA LEU A 192 -8.76 3.68 -2.79
C LEU A 192 -9.06 4.14 -4.23
N PRO A 193 -9.81 5.24 -4.42
CA PRO A 193 -10.07 5.78 -5.76
C PRO A 193 -8.75 5.95 -6.52
N GLY A 194 -8.62 5.25 -7.65
CA GLY A 194 -7.39 5.20 -8.45
C GLY A 194 -6.90 6.59 -8.87
N ASP A 195 -5.73 6.98 -8.36
CA ASP A 195 -4.46 6.85 -9.07
C ASP A 195 -3.32 7.27 -8.12
N GLY A 196 -2.53 6.30 -7.69
CA GLY A 196 -1.24 6.53 -7.05
C GLY A 196 -1.13 5.99 -5.65
N ILE A 197 -0.24 5.01 -5.49
CA ILE A 197 0.48 4.81 -4.23
C ILE A 197 1.04 6.17 -3.80
N GLY A 198 0.47 6.77 -2.75
CA GLY A 198 0.98 7.97 -2.09
C GLY A 198 1.05 9.25 -2.94
N ARG A 199 0.55 9.27 -4.19
CA ARG A 199 0.55 10.51 -4.99
C ARG A 199 -0.67 11.32 -4.62
N ILE A 200 -0.46 12.27 -3.73
CA ILE A 200 -1.43 13.33 -3.45
C ILE A 200 -1.70 14.05 -4.78
N LEU A 201 -2.97 14.13 -5.22
CA LEU A 201 -3.38 14.83 -6.44
C LEU A 201 -3.97 16.21 -6.12
N LYS A 202 -4.51 16.35 -4.90
CA LYS A 202 -5.08 17.59 -4.41
C LYS A 202 -4.91 17.66 -2.89
N LEU A 203 -4.52 18.83 -2.40
CA LEU A 203 -4.55 19.13 -0.98
C LEU A 203 -5.91 19.74 -0.61
N GLN A 204 -6.53 19.19 0.42
CA GLN A 204 -7.69 19.76 1.11
C GLN A 204 -7.22 20.30 2.47
N VAL A 205 -7.25 21.63 2.62
CA VAL A 205 -6.74 22.30 3.82
C VAL A 205 -7.91 22.95 4.55
N ARG A 206 -8.05 22.65 5.85
CA ARG A 206 -9.00 23.30 6.75
C ARG A 206 -8.25 23.86 7.95
N ALA A 207 -8.68 25.02 8.44
CA ALA A 207 -8.02 25.67 9.57
C ALA A 207 -9.02 26.14 10.61
N PHE A 208 -8.72 25.88 11.88
CA PHE A 208 -9.59 26.16 13.01
C PHE A 208 -8.80 26.82 14.14
N VAL A 209 -9.37 27.85 14.73
CA VAL A 209 -8.82 28.47 15.95
C VAL A 209 -9.33 27.72 17.17
N TRP A 210 -8.51 27.63 18.22
CA TRP A 210 -8.92 27.03 19.49
C TRP A 210 -9.98 27.89 20.20
N LYS A 211 -9.80 29.21 20.18
CA LYS A 211 -10.75 30.18 20.73
C LYS A 211 -11.31 31.05 19.61
N ALA A 212 -12.63 31.10 19.43
CA ALA A 212 -13.25 32.01 18.46
C ALA A 212 -13.11 33.49 18.86
N VAL A 213 -12.95 33.75 20.16
CA VAL A 213 -12.81 35.07 20.76
C VAL A 213 -11.68 35.03 21.79
N THR A 214 -10.81 36.04 21.82
CA THR A 214 -9.68 36.15 22.75
C THR A 214 -9.62 37.54 23.37
N LEU A 215 -8.89 37.66 24.48
CA LEU A 215 -8.53 38.96 25.07
C LEU A 215 -7.55 39.73 24.17
N ALA A 216 -7.29 41.00 24.48
CA ALA A 216 -6.30 41.82 23.76
C ALA A 216 -4.86 41.34 23.92
N SER A 217 -4.55 40.66 25.03
CA SER A 217 -3.27 40.00 25.30
C SER A 217 -3.57 38.55 25.70
N ASP A 218 -3.26 37.59 24.85
CA ASP A 218 -3.63 36.19 25.06
C ASP A 218 -2.73 35.24 24.26
N GLN A 219 -2.91 33.94 24.50
CA GLN A 219 -2.41 32.85 23.70
C GLN A 219 -3.53 32.17 22.93
N GLN A 220 -3.20 31.72 21.72
CA GLN A 220 -4.12 31.06 20.80
C GLN A 220 -3.41 29.91 20.07
N LEU A 221 -4.15 28.89 19.69
CA LEU A 221 -3.68 27.84 18.80
C LEU A 221 -4.51 27.83 17.52
N VAL A 222 -3.85 27.64 16.38
CA VAL A 222 -4.50 27.36 15.11
C VAL A 222 -4.17 25.93 14.71
N TYR A 223 -5.21 25.13 14.52
CA TYR A 223 -5.12 23.76 14.02
C TYR A 223 -5.35 23.77 12.51
N VAL A 224 -4.40 23.22 11.77
CA VAL A 224 -4.49 23.05 10.32
C VAL A 224 -4.59 21.57 10.01
N ILE A 225 -5.69 21.16 9.39
CA ILE A 225 -5.92 19.79 8.94
C ILE A 225 -5.64 19.74 7.44
N VAL A 226 -4.74 18.85 7.03
CA VAL A 226 -4.38 18.63 5.63
C VAL A 226 -4.72 17.19 5.26
N GLN A 227 -5.60 17.07 4.27
CA GLN A 227 -6.03 15.80 3.72
C GLN A 227 -5.83 15.77 2.21
N ASP A 228 -5.80 14.58 1.62
CA ASP A 228 -5.76 14.42 0.17
C ASP A 228 -7.16 14.45 -0.48
N GLN A 229 -7.23 14.13 -1.77
CA GLN A 229 -8.49 14.04 -2.52
C GLN A 229 -9.47 13.00 -1.96
N THR A 230 -8.99 12.02 -1.19
CA THR A 230 -9.76 10.92 -0.59
C THR A 230 -10.06 11.14 0.91
N LEU A 231 -9.72 12.32 1.45
CA LEU A 231 -9.83 12.67 2.87
C LEU A 231 -8.84 11.92 3.80
N GLN A 232 -7.80 11.28 3.26
CA GLN A 232 -6.75 10.66 4.06
C GLN A 232 -5.73 11.71 4.56
N PRO A 233 -5.14 11.53 5.75
CA PRO A 233 -4.23 12.50 6.34
C PRO A 233 -2.92 12.63 5.54
N VAL A 234 -2.48 13.87 5.30
CA VAL A 234 -1.22 14.15 4.61
C VAL A 234 -0.14 14.52 5.62
N SER A 235 0.79 13.59 5.87
CA SER A 235 1.94 13.81 6.77
C SER A 235 3.08 14.56 6.09
N GLY A 236 3.79 15.40 6.85
CA GLY A 236 4.98 16.11 6.38
C GLY A 236 4.71 17.17 5.29
N ALA A 237 3.47 17.65 5.16
CA ALA A 237 3.17 18.85 4.39
C ALA A 237 3.76 20.07 5.09
N GLN A 238 4.38 20.97 4.33
CA GLN A 238 4.96 22.19 4.85
C GLN A 238 3.98 23.33 4.64
N GLY A 239 3.83 24.23 5.61
CA GLY A 239 2.92 25.35 5.50
C GLY A 239 3.39 26.60 6.21
N SER A 240 2.69 27.69 5.93
CA SER A 240 2.86 28.97 6.62
C SER A 240 1.49 29.55 6.97
N ALA A 241 1.39 30.10 8.18
CA ALA A 241 0.24 30.85 8.63
C ALA A 241 0.61 32.33 8.64
N THR A 242 0.00 33.11 7.75
CA THR A 242 0.17 34.57 7.71
C THR A 242 -0.95 35.23 8.50
N ILE A 243 -0.58 35.83 9.63
CA ILE A 243 -1.50 36.49 10.57
C ILE A 243 -1.52 37.98 10.25
N ARG A 244 -2.71 38.52 10.00
CA ARG A 244 -2.97 39.96 9.88
C ARG A 244 -3.61 40.43 11.19
N TRP A 245 -2.80 41.09 12.01
CA TRP A 245 -3.16 41.54 13.35
C TRP A 245 -4.10 42.74 13.31
N ALA A 246 -4.81 42.97 14.43
CA ALA A 246 -5.82 44.01 14.53
C ALA A 246 -5.23 45.43 14.54
N ASP A 247 -3.96 45.56 14.91
CA ASP A 247 -3.16 46.79 14.85
C ASP A 247 -2.62 47.13 13.45
N GLY A 248 -2.90 46.29 12.46
CA GLY A 248 -2.44 46.45 11.08
C GLY A 248 -1.07 45.83 10.79
N THR A 249 -0.39 45.28 11.80
CA THR A 249 0.85 44.52 11.59
C THR A 249 0.56 43.13 11.02
N SER A 250 1.58 42.47 10.49
CA SER A 250 1.47 41.10 10.00
C SER A 250 2.70 40.28 10.34
N GLY A 251 2.50 38.99 10.60
CA GLY A 251 3.57 38.03 10.81
C GLY A 251 3.28 36.72 10.09
N SER A 252 4.31 35.89 9.86
CA SER A 252 4.16 34.56 9.28
C SER A 252 4.86 33.53 10.14
N ILE A 253 4.18 32.43 10.44
CA ILE A 253 4.71 31.33 11.26
C ILE A 253 4.70 30.05 10.41
N PRO A 254 5.84 29.38 10.21
CA PRO A 254 5.89 28.12 9.50
C PRO A 254 5.39 26.96 10.38
N PHE A 255 4.86 25.92 9.75
CA PHE A 255 4.48 24.68 10.42
C PHE A 255 4.65 23.47 9.49
N SER A 256 4.58 22.27 10.05
CA SER A 256 4.47 21.02 9.31
C SER A 256 3.38 20.13 9.90
N THR A 257 2.83 19.23 9.09
CA THR A 257 1.84 18.26 9.55
C THR A 257 2.47 17.01 10.14
N ASN A 258 1.88 16.49 11.21
CA ASN A 258 2.24 15.22 11.83
C ASN A 258 1.65 14.01 11.07
N SER A 259 1.82 12.79 11.60
CA SER A 259 1.30 11.54 11.00
C SER A 259 -0.23 11.50 10.85
N SER A 260 -0.97 12.32 11.61
CA SER A 260 -2.43 12.46 11.48
C SER A 260 -2.84 13.60 10.53
N GLY A 261 -1.88 14.19 9.79
CA GLY A 261 -2.17 15.29 8.86
C GLY A 261 -2.48 16.62 9.54
N VAL A 262 -2.09 16.79 10.82
CA VAL A 262 -2.38 17.99 11.61
C VAL A 262 -1.13 18.83 11.82
N GLY A 263 -1.20 20.10 11.47
CA GLY A 263 -0.26 21.16 11.86
C GLY A 263 -0.84 22.02 12.97
N ILE A 264 0.01 22.48 13.90
CA ILE A 264 -0.39 23.34 15.02
C ILE A 264 0.46 24.60 15.00
N VAL A 265 -0.19 25.76 14.95
CA VAL A 265 0.47 27.07 14.95
C VAL A 265 0.15 27.79 16.27
N PRO A 266 1.13 27.92 17.18
CA PRO A 266 0.95 28.68 18.40
C PRO A 266 1.10 30.18 18.15
N LEU A 267 0.21 30.96 18.73
CA LEU A 267 0.21 32.42 18.68
C LEU A 267 0.31 32.99 20.09
N THR A 268 1.12 34.01 20.26
CA THR A 268 1.17 34.86 21.46
C THR A 268 1.17 36.31 21.00
N PHE A 269 0.26 37.11 21.54
CA PHE A 269 0.08 38.50 21.14
C PHE A 269 -0.31 39.37 22.33
N PHE A 270 -0.07 40.67 22.20
CA PHE A 270 -0.27 41.65 23.26
C PHE A 270 -0.93 42.91 22.72
N ASN A 271 -1.75 43.55 23.55
CA ASN A 271 -2.35 44.86 23.35
C ASN A 271 -3.03 45.03 21.98
N GLN A 272 -3.69 43.99 21.48
CA GLN A 272 -4.42 44.04 20.22
C GLN A 272 -5.69 44.91 20.34
N PRO A 273 -6.01 45.75 19.34
CA PRO A 273 -7.20 46.59 19.36
C PRO A 273 -8.51 45.80 19.50
N TYR A 274 -9.36 46.21 20.45
CA TYR A 274 -10.66 45.59 20.71
C TYR A 274 -11.64 45.70 19.54
N GLY A 275 -12.52 44.71 19.42
CA GLY A 275 -13.63 44.70 18.47
C GLY A 275 -13.25 44.34 17.04
N LYS A 276 -11.96 44.16 16.76
CA LYS A 276 -11.41 43.81 15.45
C LYS A 276 -11.24 42.30 15.27
N MET A 277 -11.20 41.87 14.02
CA MET A 277 -10.92 40.50 13.61
C MET A 277 -9.43 40.36 13.30
N VAL A 278 -8.81 39.28 13.78
CA VAL A 278 -7.50 38.83 13.32
C VAL A 278 -7.75 37.78 12.24
N ASN A 279 -7.30 38.07 11.02
CA ASN A 279 -7.45 37.16 9.88
C ASN A 279 -6.16 36.36 9.69
N ILE A 280 -6.31 35.06 9.44
CA ILE A 280 -5.21 34.13 9.28
C ILE A 280 -5.36 33.44 7.94
N GLU A 281 -4.37 33.63 7.07
CA GLU A 281 -4.26 32.95 5.79
C GLU A 281 -3.28 31.79 5.94
N ILE A 282 -3.74 30.59 5.58
CA ILE A 282 -2.95 29.37 5.66
C ILE A 282 -2.58 28.97 4.24
N TYR A 283 -1.28 28.80 4.00
CA TYR A 283 -0.73 28.19 2.80
C TYR A 283 -0.09 26.85 3.16
N VAL A 284 -0.34 25.81 2.37
CA VAL A 284 0.27 24.49 2.52
C VAL A 284 0.78 24.02 1.17
N ALA A 285 1.97 23.42 1.16
CA ALA A 285 2.57 22.78 0.00
C ALA A 285 3.11 21.39 0.34
N LYS A 286 2.98 20.48 -0.63
CA LYS A 286 3.51 19.12 -0.57
C LYS A 286 3.65 18.57 -1.99
N ASP A 287 4.84 18.05 -2.31
CA ASP A 287 5.14 17.31 -3.55
C ASP A 287 4.67 18.02 -4.84
N GLY A 288 4.88 19.35 -4.90
CA GLY A 288 4.51 20.19 -6.05
C GLY A 288 3.05 20.69 -6.07
N LEU A 289 2.22 20.24 -5.12
CA LEU A 289 0.87 20.77 -4.91
C LEU A 289 0.88 21.89 -3.87
N SER A 290 -0.10 22.78 -3.99
CA SER A 290 -0.39 23.78 -2.97
C SER A 290 -1.89 24.01 -2.81
N ALA A 291 -2.27 24.43 -1.61
CA ALA A 291 -3.63 24.84 -1.30
C ALA A 291 -3.61 25.93 -0.23
N THR A 292 -4.63 26.77 -0.26
CA THR A 292 -4.82 27.83 0.73
C THR A 292 -6.19 27.71 1.40
N THR A 293 -6.27 28.21 2.62
CA THR A 293 -7.53 28.39 3.34
C THR A 293 -7.39 29.57 4.29
N THR A 294 -8.50 30.03 4.85
CA THR A 294 -8.50 31.14 5.81
C THR A 294 -9.25 30.74 7.07
N THR A 295 -8.84 31.33 8.19
CA THR A 295 -9.55 31.27 9.46
C THR A 295 -9.39 32.59 10.19
N SER A 296 -10.13 32.81 11.27
CA SER A 296 -10.07 34.07 12.00
C SER A 296 -10.55 33.90 13.43
N PHE A 297 -10.19 34.86 14.29
CA PHE A 297 -10.75 35.02 15.62
C PHE A 297 -10.94 36.50 15.93
N ARG A 298 -11.77 36.79 16.93
CA ARG A 298 -12.09 38.17 17.33
C ARG A 298 -11.36 38.56 18.60
N ILE A 299 -10.84 39.79 18.63
CA ILE A 299 -10.36 40.42 19.87
C ILE A 299 -11.56 41.06 20.58
N TRP A 300 -11.85 40.60 21.79
CA TRP A 300 -12.97 41.09 22.60
C TRP A 300 -12.57 41.13 24.08
N TYR A 301 -13.36 41.88 24.86
CA TYR A 301 -13.12 42.04 26.30
C TYR A 301 -13.42 40.76 27.09
#